data_AF-A0A2V9SGC3-F1
#
_entry.id   AF-A0A2V9SGC3-F1
#
_cell.length_a   1.000
_cell.length_b   1.000
_cell.length_c   1.000
_cell.angle_alpha   90.00
_cell.angle_beta   90.00
_cell.angle_gamma   90.00
#
_symmetry.space_group_name_H-M   'P 1'
#
loop_
_entity.id
_entity.type
_entity.pdbx_description
1 polymer ?
#
loop_
_entity_poly.entity_id
_entity_poly.type
_entity_poly.pdbx_seq_one_letter_code
_entity_poly.pdbx_strand_id
1 'polypeptide(L)'
;SLLMALTAAGMGYYFWRVTGNPVRMPYQVERETYAAAPFFRWQSPTSQPIYHHKVMQRMYVDEELVGSALARSPAGMIAKGVLAWTFYLGPVLTFPLLMMLIILPYGFSWKQVTGRTRFLLLTCAISLVGLGLETLFFTPHYAAPLAGLIFVFVLQAMRRLQLWRWRVERTGLFMTRAIPVICVIMFLLRAAAVPLHIPLTESYAPAWYQRGPESFGRAAILAELQRIPGRQLVIVRYKPGHEPFEEWVYNDARIDDAKVVWSREMSSPENEELIRYFKDRNASVVEADEKPPRLLPYQPQ
;
A
#
# COMPACT_ATOMS: atom_id res chain seq x y z
N SER A 1 -2.43 10.87 -26.63
CA SER A 1 -1.96 12.25 -26.46
C SER A 1 -2.96 13.12 -25.69
N LEU A 2 -4.22 13.24 -26.13
CA LEU A 2 -5.24 14.06 -25.45
C LEU A 2 -5.50 13.66 -23.99
N LEU A 3 -5.67 12.36 -23.72
CA LEU A 3 -5.88 11.88 -22.34
C LEU A 3 -4.71 12.26 -21.41
N MET A 4 -3.46 12.07 -21.86
CA MET A 4 -2.29 12.45 -21.06
C MET A 4 -2.22 13.96 -20.81
N ALA A 5 -2.58 14.78 -21.80
CA ALA A 5 -2.64 16.22 -21.64
C ALA A 5 -3.74 16.64 -20.64
N LEU A 6 -4.92 16.03 -20.72
CA LEU A 6 -6.01 16.27 -19.75
C LEU A 6 -5.63 15.83 -18.34
N THR A 7 -5.01 14.65 -18.19
CA THR A 7 -4.50 14.17 -16.90
C THR A 7 -3.43 15.12 -16.34
N ALA A 8 -2.45 15.51 -17.16
CA ALA A 8 -1.39 16.44 -16.74
C ALA A 8 -1.96 17.80 -16.33
N ALA A 9 -2.93 18.33 -17.09
CA ALA A 9 -3.61 19.58 -16.76
C ALA A 9 -4.42 19.47 -15.46
N GLY A 10 -5.16 18.37 -15.28
CA GLY A 10 -5.92 18.11 -14.05
C GLY A 10 -5.03 17.95 -12.82
N MET A 11 -3.91 17.21 -12.96
CA MET A 11 -2.91 17.08 -11.90
C MET A 11 -2.25 18.43 -11.58
N GLY A 12 -1.85 19.20 -12.59
CA GLY A 12 -1.26 20.52 -12.40
C GLY A 12 -2.22 21.49 -11.73
N TYR A 13 -3.51 21.46 -12.09
CA TYR A 13 -4.53 22.24 -11.41
C TYR A 13 -4.69 21.81 -9.95
N TYR A 14 -4.76 20.50 -9.67
CA TYR A 14 -4.82 19.98 -8.31
C TYR A 14 -3.61 20.39 -7.47
N PHE A 15 -2.39 20.25 -8.01
CA PHE A 15 -1.16 20.66 -7.33
C PHE A 15 -1.17 22.15 -7.03
N TRP A 16 -1.55 22.98 -8.01
CA TRP A 16 -1.67 24.42 -7.81
C TRP A 16 -2.69 24.78 -6.72
N ARG A 17 -3.84 24.09 -6.65
CA ARG A 17 -4.86 24.35 -5.62
C ARG A 17 -4.41 23.97 -4.21
N VAL A 18 -3.51 22.99 -4.05
CA VAL A 18 -3.05 22.50 -2.74
C VAL A 18 -1.75 23.16 -2.30
N THR A 19 -0.77 23.30 -3.19
CA THR A 19 0.59 23.77 -2.86
C THR A 19 0.90 25.17 -3.38
N GLY A 20 -0.02 25.79 -4.15
CA GLY A 20 0.21 27.05 -4.84
C GLY A 20 1.09 26.93 -6.09
N ASN A 21 1.58 25.73 -6.42
CA ASN A 21 2.49 25.50 -7.54
C ASN A 21 2.05 24.28 -8.38
N PRO A 22 1.85 24.43 -9.70
CA PRO A 22 1.34 23.36 -10.57
C PRO A 22 2.31 22.19 -10.78
N VAL A 23 3.57 22.30 -10.35
CA VAL A 23 4.57 21.22 -10.46
C VAL A 23 5.01 20.68 -9.10
N ARG A 24 4.61 21.29 -7.98
CA ARG A 24 4.95 20.81 -6.63
C ARG A 24 3.85 19.90 -6.10
N MET A 25 4.16 18.61 -6.00
CA MET A 25 3.21 17.59 -5.57
C MET A 25 2.89 17.74 -4.06
N PRO A 26 1.63 17.55 -3.62
CA PRO A 26 1.29 17.54 -2.19
C PRO A 26 2.10 16.50 -1.41
N TYR A 27 2.33 15.33 -2.00
CA TYR A 27 3.19 14.29 -1.42
C TYR A 27 4.62 14.78 -1.20
N GLN A 28 5.18 15.59 -2.11
CA GLN A 28 6.51 16.16 -1.92
C GLN A 28 6.55 17.11 -0.70
N VAL A 29 5.50 17.90 -0.49
CA VAL A 29 5.39 18.79 0.67
C VAL A 29 5.35 17.98 1.97
N GLU A 30 4.56 16.91 2.02
CA GLU A 30 4.50 16.00 3.16
C GLU A 30 5.88 15.42 3.48
N ARG A 31 6.60 14.93 2.47
CA ARG A 31 7.95 14.39 2.64
C ARG A 31 8.96 15.41 3.11
N GLU A 32 8.93 16.62 2.57
CA GLU A 32 9.79 17.73 3.00
C GLU A 32 9.47 18.18 4.44
N THR A 33 8.24 17.97 4.90
CA THR A 33 7.79 18.38 6.24
C THR A 33 8.11 17.33 7.30
N TYR A 34 7.92 16.04 6.99
CA TYR A 34 7.95 14.98 7.99
C TYR A 34 9.05 13.94 7.79
N ALA A 35 9.52 13.71 6.57
CA ALA A 35 10.36 12.55 6.33
C ALA A 35 11.86 12.82 6.52
N ALA A 36 12.53 11.85 7.15
CA ALA A 36 13.99 11.79 7.19
C ALA A 36 14.57 10.87 6.10
N ALA A 37 13.80 9.86 5.66
CA ALA A 37 14.27 8.87 4.71
C ALA A 37 14.23 9.39 3.26
N PRO A 38 15.27 9.13 2.46
CA PRO A 38 15.29 9.49 1.06
C PRO A 38 14.33 8.62 0.24
N PHE A 39 13.73 9.20 -0.80
CA PHE A 39 12.83 8.49 -1.70
C PHE A 39 13.62 7.61 -2.69
N PHE A 40 14.73 8.13 -3.21
CA PHE A 40 15.56 7.46 -4.19
C PHE A 40 16.94 7.06 -3.66
N ARG A 41 17.52 6.04 -4.29
CA ARG A 41 18.85 5.50 -3.94
C ARG A 41 19.98 6.51 -3.95
N TRP A 42 19.94 7.50 -4.84
CA TRP A 42 21.00 8.52 -4.97
C TRP A 42 20.81 9.73 -4.04
N GLN A 43 19.71 9.79 -3.27
CA GLN A 43 19.46 10.86 -2.31
C GLN A 43 20.04 10.50 -0.94
N SER A 44 20.47 11.51 -0.20
CA SER A 44 20.91 11.38 1.20
C SER A 44 19.75 11.63 2.15
N PRO A 45 19.74 11.02 3.36
CA PRO A 45 18.79 11.37 4.41
C PRO A 45 18.84 12.86 4.75
N THR A 46 17.68 13.43 5.05
CA THR A 46 17.52 14.82 5.47
C THR A 46 17.61 14.95 6.99
N SER A 47 17.76 16.18 7.49
CA SER A 47 17.68 16.46 8.92
C SER A 47 16.30 16.08 9.46
N GLN A 48 16.27 15.43 10.63
CA GLN A 48 15.02 15.04 11.28
C GLN A 48 14.25 16.30 11.71
N PRO A 49 12.98 16.46 11.31
CA PRO A 49 12.14 17.54 11.81
C PRO A 49 11.80 17.33 13.29
N ILE A 50 11.31 18.38 13.96
CA ILE A 50 10.82 18.27 15.33
C ILE A 50 9.45 17.59 15.29
N TYR A 51 9.35 16.40 15.90
CA TYR A 51 8.10 15.68 16.03
C TYR A 51 7.46 15.96 17.38
N HIS A 52 6.22 16.44 17.36
CA HIS A 52 5.42 16.62 18.58
C HIS A 52 4.84 15.31 19.12
N HIS A 53 4.82 14.25 18.29
CA HIS A 53 4.26 12.95 18.63
C HIS A 53 5.31 11.86 18.41
N LYS A 54 5.58 11.06 19.44
CA LYS A 54 6.57 9.97 19.37
C LYS A 54 6.24 8.93 18.30
N VAL A 55 4.95 8.65 18.06
CA VAL A 55 4.52 7.73 16.99
C VAL A 55 4.97 8.19 15.60
N MET A 56 4.93 9.50 15.33
CA MET A 56 5.41 10.05 14.05
C MET A 56 6.92 9.92 13.94
N GLN A 57 7.66 10.25 15.00
CA GLN A 57 9.11 10.07 15.03
C GLN A 57 9.47 8.60 14.76
N ARG A 58 8.80 7.66 15.43
CA ARG A 58 9.01 6.23 15.22
C ARG A 58 8.76 5.82 13.78
N MET A 59 7.66 6.26 13.18
CA MET A 59 7.32 5.95 11.79
C MET A 59 8.38 6.49 10.81
N TYR A 60 8.68 7.80 10.83
CA TYR A 60 9.53 8.45 9.82
C TYR A 60 11.03 8.29 10.06
N VAL A 61 11.46 8.05 11.30
CA VAL A 61 12.87 7.92 11.68
C VAL A 61 13.20 6.46 11.95
N ASP A 62 12.61 5.86 12.98
CA ASP A 62 13.04 4.55 13.48
C ASP A 62 12.71 3.43 12.49
N GLU A 63 11.52 3.47 11.91
CA GLU A 63 11.07 2.47 10.95
C GLU A 63 11.58 2.82 9.55
N GLU A 64 11.29 4.02 9.05
CA GLU A 64 11.56 4.36 7.65
C GLU A 64 13.04 4.43 7.26
N LEU A 65 13.92 4.92 8.13
CA LEU A 65 15.35 4.94 7.84
C LEU A 65 15.93 3.52 7.82
N VAL A 66 15.47 2.65 8.73
CA VAL A 66 15.89 1.24 8.77
C VAL A 66 15.38 0.51 7.52
N GLY A 67 14.11 0.72 7.17
CA GLY A 67 13.51 0.21 5.93
C GLY A 67 14.27 0.65 4.70
N SER A 68 14.68 1.93 4.65
CA SER A 68 15.47 2.50 3.55
C SER A 68 16.87 1.92 3.46
N ALA A 69 17.55 1.75 4.59
CA ALA A 69 18.85 1.07 4.63
C ALA A 69 18.75 -0.38 4.13
N LEU A 70 17.72 -1.12 4.58
CA LEU A 70 17.45 -2.48 4.11
C LEU A 70 17.14 -2.52 2.62
N ALA A 71 16.28 -1.62 2.10
CA ALA A 71 15.92 -1.55 0.69
C ALA A 71 17.11 -1.24 -0.23
N ARG A 72 18.16 -0.60 0.29
CA ARG A 72 19.44 -0.37 -0.43
C ARG A 72 20.31 -1.62 -0.48
N SER A 73 20.15 -2.55 0.46
CA SER A 73 20.93 -3.78 0.51
C SER A 73 20.49 -4.82 -0.55
N PRO A 74 21.38 -5.74 -0.97
CA PRO A 74 21.00 -6.86 -1.83
C PRO A 74 19.91 -7.75 -1.20
N ALA A 75 19.98 -7.96 0.11
CA ALA A 75 18.99 -8.76 0.85
C ALA A 75 17.59 -8.13 0.79
N GLY A 76 17.49 -6.81 0.99
CA GLY A 76 16.22 -6.11 0.87
C GLY A 76 15.65 -6.12 -0.55
N MET A 77 16.51 -6.08 -1.57
CA MET A 77 16.07 -6.24 -2.97
C MET A 77 15.51 -7.63 -3.25
N ILE A 78 16.13 -8.67 -2.70
CA ILE A 78 15.60 -10.04 -2.78
C ILE A 78 14.27 -10.13 -2.03
N ALA A 79 14.18 -9.59 -0.81
CA ALA A 79 12.93 -9.58 -0.04
C ALA A 79 11.80 -8.86 -0.77
N LYS A 80 12.06 -7.69 -1.36
CA LYS A 80 11.14 -6.94 -2.23
C LYS A 80 10.68 -7.79 -3.42
N GLY A 81 11.61 -8.48 -4.08
CA GLY A 81 11.31 -9.40 -5.18
C GLY A 81 10.43 -10.58 -4.75
N VAL A 82 10.71 -11.18 -3.58
CA VAL A 82 9.92 -12.27 -3.01
C VAL A 82 8.51 -11.79 -2.67
N LEU A 83 8.36 -10.62 -2.02
CA LEU A 83 7.05 -10.03 -1.70
C LEU A 83 6.23 -9.73 -2.97
N ALA A 84 6.85 -9.17 -4.01
CA ALA A 84 6.19 -8.98 -5.29
C ALA A 84 5.82 -10.32 -5.94
N TRP A 85 6.71 -11.30 -5.90
CA TRP A 85 6.47 -12.63 -6.46
C TRP A 85 5.32 -13.36 -5.76
N THR A 86 5.29 -13.41 -4.43
CA THR A 86 4.21 -14.07 -3.67
C THR A 86 2.86 -13.42 -3.90
N PHE A 87 2.83 -12.11 -4.11
CA PHE A 87 1.62 -11.34 -4.36
C PHE A 87 1.09 -11.51 -5.80
N TYR A 88 1.94 -11.35 -6.83
CA TYR A 88 1.49 -11.28 -8.23
C TYR A 88 1.54 -12.61 -9.00
N LEU A 89 2.45 -13.51 -8.64
CA LEU A 89 2.71 -14.73 -9.42
C LEU A 89 2.47 -15.99 -8.60
N GLY A 90 3.16 -16.09 -7.46
CA GLY A 90 3.31 -17.33 -6.71
C GLY A 90 3.86 -18.49 -7.57
N PRO A 91 3.94 -19.70 -7.00
CA PRO A 91 4.40 -20.89 -7.73
C PRO A 91 3.54 -21.20 -8.96
N VAL A 92 2.22 -21.05 -8.85
CA VAL A 92 1.25 -21.47 -9.88
C VAL A 92 1.40 -20.67 -11.17
N LEU A 93 1.51 -19.34 -11.10
CA LEU A 93 1.66 -18.51 -12.32
C LEU A 93 3.13 -18.38 -12.76
N THR A 94 4.07 -18.74 -11.90
CA THR A 94 5.49 -18.84 -12.27
C THR A 94 5.77 -20.09 -13.10
N PHE A 95 5.03 -21.18 -12.88
CA PHE A 95 5.16 -22.43 -13.63
C PHE A 95 5.17 -22.24 -15.17
N PRO A 96 4.17 -21.61 -15.82
CA PRO A 96 4.19 -21.42 -17.26
C PRO A 96 5.38 -20.58 -17.74
N LEU A 97 5.84 -19.61 -16.94
CA LEU A 97 7.04 -18.82 -17.26
C LEU A 97 8.31 -19.67 -17.21
N LEU A 98 8.46 -20.55 -16.22
CA LEU A 98 9.60 -21.47 -16.15
C LEU A 98 9.59 -22.50 -17.29
N MET A 99 8.40 -22.97 -17.69
CA MET A 99 8.27 -23.89 -18.83
C MET A 99 8.76 -23.28 -20.15
N MET A 100 8.80 -21.95 -20.27
CA MET A 100 9.40 -21.31 -21.44
C MET A 100 10.87 -21.68 -21.64
N LEU A 101 11.63 -21.97 -20.57
CA LEU A 101 13.03 -22.43 -20.66
C LEU A 101 13.16 -23.79 -21.35
N ILE A 102 12.10 -24.60 -21.33
CA ILE A 102 12.04 -25.94 -21.94
C ILE A 102 11.41 -25.87 -23.33
N ILE A 103 10.39 -25.02 -23.51
CA ILE A 103 9.60 -24.94 -24.75
C ILE A 103 10.30 -24.12 -25.83
N LEU A 104 11.10 -23.12 -25.45
CA LEU A 104 11.80 -22.29 -26.42
C LEU A 104 12.85 -23.12 -27.18
N PRO A 105 12.91 -23.02 -28.51
CA PRO A 105 13.84 -23.81 -29.31
C PRO A 105 15.29 -23.43 -28.99
N TYR A 106 16.19 -24.41 -29.09
CA TYR A 106 17.63 -24.17 -28.97
C TYR A 106 18.07 -23.15 -30.04
N GLY A 107 18.66 -22.03 -29.62
CA GLY A 107 19.00 -20.90 -30.50
C GLY A 107 17.91 -19.81 -30.64
N PHE A 108 16.86 -19.83 -29.82
CA PHE A 108 15.90 -18.72 -29.74
C PHE A 108 16.62 -17.41 -29.42
N SER A 109 16.59 -16.47 -30.37
CA SER A 109 17.29 -15.18 -30.27
C SER A 109 16.28 -14.04 -30.07
N TRP A 110 16.73 -12.95 -29.44
CA TRP A 110 15.97 -11.70 -29.32
C TRP A 110 15.41 -11.22 -30.67
N LYS A 111 16.09 -11.52 -31.79
CA LYS A 111 15.66 -11.22 -33.15
C LYS A 111 14.32 -11.88 -33.55
N GLN A 112 13.94 -12.98 -32.90
CA GLN A 112 12.70 -13.72 -33.15
C GLN A 112 11.52 -13.24 -32.27
N VAL A 113 11.80 -12.38 -31.28
CA VAL A 113 10.76 -11.76 -30.46
C VAL A 113 10.05 -10.67 -31.27
N THR A 114 8.72 -10.71 -31.33
CA THR A 114 7.93 -9.70 -32.06
C THR A 114 8.16 -8.31 -31.50
N GLY A 115 8.06 -7.26 -32.33
CA GLY A 115 8.22 -5.87 -31.89
C GLY A 115 7.28 -5.49 -30.73
N ARG A 116 6.05 -6.02 -30.72
CA ARG A 116 5.10 -5.82 -29.62
C ARG A 116 5.59 -6.45 -28.31
N THR A 117 6.07 -7.70 -28.35
CA THR A 117 6.62 -8.36 -27.14
C THR A 117 7.89 -7.66 -26.65
N ARG A 118 8.76 -7.19 -27.55
CA ARG A 118 9.93 -6.39 -27.17
C ARG A 118 9.54 -5.10 -26.45
N PHE A 119 8.54 -4.39 -26.96
CA PHE A 119 8.00 -3.21 -26.30
C PHE A 119 7.52 -3.53 -24.88
N LEU A 120 6.72 -4.58 -24.70
CA LEU A 120 6.25 -5.00 -23.37
C LEU A 120 7.39 -5.39 -22.43
N LEU A 121 8.42 -6.10 -22.93
CA LEU A 121 9.61 -6.46 -22.15
C LEU A 121 10.40 -5.23 -21.73
N LEU A 122 10.56 -4.25 -22.63
CA LEU A 122 11.22 -2.99 -22.33
C LEU A 122 10.43 -2.19 -21.29
N THR A 123 9.10 -2.07 -21.44
CA THR A 123 8.25 -1.42 -20.45
C THR A 123 8.37 -2.09 -19.09
N CYS A 124 8.31 -3.42 -19.04
CA CYS A 124 8.48 -4.19 -17.81
C CYS A 124 9.86 -3.93 -17.18
N ALA A 125 10.93 -3.98 -17.97
CA ALA A 125 12.29 -3.73 -17.49
C ALA A 125 12.45 -2.31 -16.93
N ILE A 126 11.96 -1.28 -17.63
CA ILE A 126 12.00 0.11 -17.17
C ILE A 126 11.23 0.28 -15.86
N SER A 127 10.03 -0.29 -15.76
CA SER A 127 9.23 -0.24 -14.54
C SER A 127 9.90 -0.98 -13.37
N LEU A 128 10.52 -2.14 -13.60
CA LEU A 128 11.27 -2.87 -12.58
C LEU A 128 12.51 -2.10 -12.12
N VAL A 129 13.21 -1.43 -13.03
CA VAL A 129 14.32 -0.52 -12.68
C VAL A 129 13.80 0.62 -11.82
N GLY A 130 12.70 1.27 -12.22
CA GLY A 130 12.07 2.33 -11.43
C GLY A 130 11.72 1.90 -10.00
N LEU A 131 11.06 0.75 -9.85
CA LEU A 131 10.77 0.15 -8.55
C LEU A 131 12.05 -0.19 -7.76
N GLY A 132 13.10 -0.64 -8.43
CA GLY A 132 14.38 -0.94 -7.77
C GLY A 132 15.17 0.27 -7.32
N LEU A 133 14.88 1.45 -7.88
CA LEU A 133 15.53 2.73 -7.53
C LEU A 133 14.87 3.42 -6.33
N GLU A 134 13.64 3.06 -6.01
CA GLU A 134 12.92 3.52 -4.82
C GLU A 134 13.51 2.87 -3.55
N THR A 135 13.74 3.68 -2.52
CA THR A 135 14.27 3.25 -1.22
C THR A 135 13.24 3.25 -0.10
N LEU A 136 11.99 3.59 -0.38
CA LEU A 136 10.93 3.51 0.61
C LEU A 136 10.52 2.07 0.92
N PHE A 137 9.79 1.90 2.01
CA PHE A 137 9.10 0.66 2.33
C PHE A 137 8.30 0.16 1.13
N PHE A 138 8.64 -1.04 0.65
CA PHE A 138 7.92 -1.61 -0.48
C PHE A 138 6.70 -2.38 -0.01
N THR A 139 5.54 -1.98 -0.53
CA THR A 139 4.32 -2.80 -0.47
C THR A 139 3.98 -3.29 -1.88
N PRO A 140 3.45 -4.51 -2.05
CA PRO A 140 3.22 -5.07 -3.38
C PRO A 140 2.33 -4.20 -4.28
N HIS A 141 1.38 -3.45 -3.72
CA HIS A 141 0.48 -2.61 -4.51
C HIS A 141 1.18 -1.42 -5.20
N TYR A 142 2.38 -1.03 -4.79
CA TYR A 142 3.18 -0.03 -5.51
C TYR A 142 3.60 -0.52 -6.91
N ALA A 143 3.69 -1.85 -7.09
CA ALA A 143 3.93 -2.46 -8.38
C ALA A 143 2.64 -2.71 -9.20
N ALA A 144 1.46 -2.23 -8.77
CA ALA A 144 0.19 -2.49 -9.44
C ALA A 144 0.17 -2.15 -10.95
N PRO A 145 0.83 -1.07 -11.43
CA PRO A 145 0.91 -0.81 -12.88
C PRO A 145 1.54 -1.94 -13.71
N LEU A 146 2.39 -2.79 -13.09
CA LEU A 146 2.98 -3.96 -13.75
C LEU A 146 2.04 -5.16 -13.83
N ALA A 147 0.94 -5.19 -13.07
CA ALA A 147 0.07 -6.36 -12.97
C ALA A 147 -0.44 -6.81 -14.36
N GLY A 148 -0.88 -5.86 -15.19
CA GLY A 148 -1.31 -6.15 -16.56
C GLY A 148 -0.22 -6.77 -17.41
N LEU A 149 1.03 -6.28 -17.31
CA LEU A 149 2.17 -6.83 -18.03
C LEU A 149 2.50 -8.26 -17.56
N ILE A 150 2.50 -8.48 -16.25
CA ILE A 150 2.72 -9.80 -15.65
C ILE A 150 1.70 -10.80 -16.21
N PHE A 151 0.41 -10.47 -16.20
CA PHE A 151 -0.62 -11.35 -16.74
C PHE A 151 -0.48 -11.56 -18.25
N VAL A 152 -0.11 -10.54 -19.01
CA VAL A 152 0.15 -10.71 -20.45
C VAL A 152 1.30 -11.69 -20.70
N PHE A 153 2.38 -11.64 -19.92
CA PHE A 153 3.48 -12.60 -20.05
C PHE A 153 3.07 -14.01 -19.65
N VAL A 154 2.34 -14.16 -18.53
CA VAL A 154 1.80 -15.46 -18.09
C VAL A 154 0.88 -16.05 -19.17
N LEU A 155 -0.03 -15.27 -19.74
CA LEU A 155 -0.93 -15.71 -20.80
C LEU A 155 -0.18 -16.08 -22.09
N GLN A 156 0.85 -15.31 -22.47
CA GLN A 156 1.69 -15.66 -23.63
C GLN A 156 2.46 -16.96 -23.40
N ALA A 157 2.98 -17.18 -22.20
CA ALA A 157 3.66 -18.41 -21.84
C ALA A 157 2.69 -19.60 -21.83
N MET A 158 1.51 -19.45 -21.23
CA MET A 158 0.44 -20.45 -21.26
C MET A 158 -0.01 -20.80 -22.68
N ARG A 159 -0.15 -19.83 -23.58
CA ARG A 159 -0.50 -20.08 -25.00
C ARG A 159 0.54 -20.95 -25.70
N ARG A 160 1.82 -20.74 -25.42
CA ARG A 160 2.90 -21.56 -26.00
C ARG A 160 2.98 -22.93 -25.35
N LEU A 161 2.83 -23.00 -24.03
CA LEU A 161 2.75 -24.25 -23.27
C LEU A 161 1.59 -25.11 -23.76
N GLN A 162 0.43 -24.53 -24.07
CA GLN A 162 -0.72 -25.26 -24.58
C GLN A 162 -0.44 -26.03 -25.87
N LEU A 163 0.43 -25.49 -26.74
CA LEU A 163 0.79 -26.10 -28.02
C LEU A 163 1.90 -27.16 -27.86
N TRP A 164 2.61 -27.16 -26.74
CA TRP A 164 3.69 -28.09 -26.48
C TRP A 164 3.15 -29.52 -26.27
N ARG A 165 3.84 -30.49 -26.90
CA ARG A 165 3.55 -31.91 -26.78
C ARG A 165 4.76 -32.61 -26.22
N TRP A 166 4.55 -33.42 -25.19
CA TRP A 166 5.57 -34.32 -24.69
C TRP A 166 5.38 -35.69 -25.34
N ARG A 167 6.36 -36.13 -26.14
CA ARG A 167 6.29 -37.31 -27.00
C ARG A 167 5.12 -37.23 -28.00
N VAL A 168 3.93 -37.68 -27.62
CA VAL A 168 2.71 -37.70 -28.45
C VAL A 168 1.50 -37.08 -27.72
N GLU A 169 1.59 -36.92 -26.40
CA GLU A 169 0.47 -36.47 -25.57
C GLU A 169 0.34 -34.95 -25.53
N ARG A 170 -0.90 -34.47 -25.36
CA ARG A 170 -1.22 -33.05 -25.18
C ARG A 170 -0.96 -32.60 -23.74
N THR A 171 0.18 -32.97 -23.16
CA THR A 171 0.56 -32.66 -21.77
C THR A 171 0.54 -31.15 -21.52
N GLY A 172 0.98 -30.35 -22.48
CA GLY A 172 0.94 -28.89 -22.40
C GLY A 172 -0.47 -28.31 -22.27
N LEU A 173 -1.47 -28.91 -22.94
CA LEU A 173 -2.89 -28.53 -22.81
C LEU A 173 -3.43 -28.87 -21.42
N PHE A 174 -3.10 -30.04 -20.88
CA PHE A 174 -3.48 -30.44 -19.53
C PHE A 174 -2.90 -29.47 -18.50
N MET A 175 -1.59 -29.20 -18.56
CA MET A 175 -0.91 -28.26 -17.66
C MET A 175 -1.50 -26.86 -17.73
N THR A 176 -1.80 -26.37 -18.95
CA THR A 176 -2.42 -25.05 -19.13
C THR A 176 -3.81 -24.96 -18.51
N ARG A 177 -4.60 -26.05 -18.56
CA ARG A 177 -5.94 -26.12 -17.93
C ARG A 177 -5.87 -26.31 -16.42
N ALA A 178 -4.83 -26.97 -15.90
CA ALA A 178 -4.64 -27.16 -14.47
C ALA A 178 -4.40 -25.82 -13.74
N ILE A 179 -3.69 -24.87 -14.36
CA ILE A 179 -3.40 -23.55 -13.78
C ILE A 179 -4.67 -22.81 -13.30
N PRO A 180 -5.67 -22.51 -14.16
CA PRO A 180 -6.89 -21.83 -13.71
C PRO A 180 -7.70 -22.65 -12.71
N VAL A 181 -7.73 -23.99 -12.82
CA VAL A 181 -8.40 -24.86 -11.84
C VAL A 181 -7.76 -24.71 -10.47
N ILE A 182 -6.42 -24.71 -10.38
CA ILE A 182 -5.69 -24.49 -9.13
C ILE A 182 -6.00 -23.09 -8.59
N CYS A 183 -6.00 -22.04 -9.43
CA CYS A 183 -6.36 -20.69 -9.00
C CYS A 183 -7.78 -20.62 -8.43
N VAL A 184 -8.76 -21.31 -9.04
CA VAL A 184 -10.13 -21.39 -8.53
C VAL A 184 -10.18 -22.12 -7.19
N ILE A 185 -9.49 -23.26 -7.06
CA ILE A 185 -9.40 -23.99 -5.79
C ILE A 185 -8.79 -23.11 -4.69
N MET A 186 -7.69 -22.40 -4.99
CA MET A 186 -7.06 -21.48 -4.04
C MET A 186 -8.02 -20.36 -3.61
N PHE A 187 -8.78 -19.79 -4.54
CA PHE A 187 -9.79 -18.79 -4.24
C PHE A 187 -10.90 -19.35 -3.32
N LEU A 188 -11.41 -20.55 -3.63
CA LEU A 188 -12.43 -21.20 -2.80
C LEU A 188 -11.92 -21.51 -1.40
N LEU A 189 -10.69 -22.02 -1.27
CA LEU A 189 -10.04 -22.24 0.02
C LEU A 189 -9.90 -20.93 0.80
N ARG A 190 -9.50 -19.83 0.14
CA ARG A 190 -9.37 -18.54 0.78
C ARG A 190 -10.71 -17.96 1.24
N ALA A 191 -11.76 -18.11 0.43
CA ALA A 191 -13.11 -17.68 0.76
C ALA A 191 -13.69 -18.51 1.93
N ALA A 192 -13.37 -19.81 1.97
CA ALA A 192 -13.79 -20.71 3.04
C ALA A 192 -12.92 -20.60 4.31
N ALA A 193 -11.74 -19.96 4.25
CA ALA A 193 -10.81 -19.90 5.38
C ALA A 193 -11.43 -19.28 6.63
N VAL A 194 -12.18 -18.19 6.48
CA VAL A 194 -12.86 -17.51 7.59
C VAL A 194 -13.98 -18.35 8.20
N PRO A 195 -15.00 -18.82 7.43
CA PRO A 195 -16.08 -19.63 8.01
C PRO A 195 -15.59 -20.98 8.56
N LEU A 196 -14.50 -21.53 8.04
CA LEU A 196 -13.89 -22.77 8.53
C LEU A 196 -12.88 -22.56 9.67
N HIS A 197 -12.72 -21.33 10.17
CA HIS A 197 -11.79 -20.99 11.25
C HIS A 197 -10.33 -21.41 10.97
N ILE A 198 -9.92 -21.39 9.70
CA ILE A 198 -8.53 -21.63 9.30
C ILE A 198 -7.70 -20.40 9.71
N PRO A 199 -6.64 -20.57 10.52
CA PRO A 199 -5.83 -19.45 10.96
C PRO A 199 -5.13 -18.80 9.76
N LEU A 200 -5.28 -17.49 9.64
CA LEU A 200 -4.60 -16.68 8.63
C LEU A 200 -3.61 -15.75 9.32
N THR A 201 -2.43 -15.60 8.73
CA THR A 201 -1.45 -14.63 9.23
C THR A 201 -1.96 -13.21 8.99
N GLU A 202 -1.93 -12.40 10.04
CA GLU A 202 -2.29 -10.99 9.95
C GLU A 202 -1.17 -10.17 9.29
N SER A 203 -1.55 -9.20 8.47
CA SER A 203 -0.64 -8.26 7.84
C SER A 203 -1.37 -6.98 7.45
N TYR A 204 -0.74 -5.83 7.66
CA TYR A 204 -1.25 -4.52 7.24
C TYR A 204 -1.27 -4.33 5.72
N ALA A 205 -0.47 -5.10 4.99
CA ALA A 205 -0.45 -5.13 3.52
C ALA A 205 -0.68 -6.58 3.04
N PRO A 206 -1.89 -7.14 3.27
CA PRO A 206 -2.11 -8.56 3.13
C PRO A 206 -2.02 -9.02 1.68
N ALA A 207 -1.28 -10.10 1.44
CA ALA A 207 -1.37 -10.89 0.22
C ALA A 207 -2.60 -11.82 0.25
N TRP A 208 -2.84 -12.57 -0.84
CA TRP A 208 -4.02 -13.44 -0.99
C TRP A 208 -4.17 -14.49 0.14
N TYR A 209 -3.07 -14.91 0.78
CA TYR A 209 -3.04 -15.88 1.88
C TYR A 209 -3.07 -15.26 3.28
N GLN A 210 -3.02 -13.93 3.37
CA GLN A 210 -3.03 -13.18 4.62
C GLN A 210 -4.39 -12.51 4.85
N ARG A 211 -4.57 -11.96 6.04
CA ARG A 211 -5.74 -11.17 6.42
C ARG A 211 -5.29 -9.81 6.94
N GLY A 212 -6.01 -8.76 6.55
CA GLY A 212 -5.84 -7.44 7.14
C GLY A 212 -6.59 -7.32 8.47
N PRO A 213 -6.22 -6.36 9.34
CA PRO A 213 -6.96 -6.10 10.57
C PRO A 213 -8.43 -5.77 10.26
N GLU A 214 -9.35 -6.38 11.02
CA GLU A 214 -10.79 -6.27 10.75
C GLU A 214 -11.34 -4.86 11.03
N SER A 215 -10.88 -4.23 12.12
CA SER A 215 -11.15 -2.85 12.47
C SER A 215 -10.29 -2.44 13.65
N PHE A 216 -9.86 -1.18 13.69
CA PHE A 216 -9.26 -0.58 14.88
C PHE A 216 -10.32 0.04 15.81
N GLY A 217 -11.63 -0.06 15.49
CA GLY A 217 -12.74 0.43 16.30
C GLY A 217 -13.23 1.85 15.97
N ARG A 218 -12.45 2.65 15.23
CA ARG A 218 -12.81 4.01 14.81
C ARG A 218 -14.17 4.12 14.14
N ALA A 219 -14.48 3.21 13.22
CA ALA A 219 -15.73 3.25 12.47
C ALA A 219 -16.98 3.12 13.37
N ALA A 220 -16.89 2.31 14.43
CA ALA A 220 -17.97 2.13 15.39
C ALA A 220 -18.18 3.41 16.21
N ILE A 221 -17.10 4.00 16.74
CA ILE A 221 -17.17 5.26 17.50
C ILE A 221 -17.63 6.42 16.61
N LEU A 222 -17.16 6.49 15.36
CA LEU A 222 -17.64 7.49 14.41
C LEU A 222 -19.15 7.37 14.17
N ALA A 223 -19.67 6.14 13.99
CA ALA A 223 -21.10 5.92 13.79
C ALA A 223 -21.94 6.32 15.02
N GLU A 224 -21.41 6.11 16.22
CA GLU A 224 -22.02 6.57 17.48
C GLU A 224 -22.05 8.11 17.54
N LEU A 225 -20.90 8.77 17.33
CA LEU A 225 -20.77 10.23 17.32
C LEU A 225 -21.64 10.90 16.24
N GLN A 226 -21.85 10.23 15.11
CA GLN A 226 -22.75 10.70 14.05
C GLN A 226 -24.23 10.67 14.45
N ARG A 227 -24.62 9.87 15.45
CA ARG A 227 -26.00 9.83 15.96
C ARG A 227 -26.24 10.85 17.06
N ILE A 228 -25.20 11.23 17.80
CA ILE A 228 -25.29 12.24 18.85
C ILE A 228 -25.65 13.61 18.22
N PRO A 229 -26.63 14.35 18.77
CA PRO A 229 -26.93 15.72 18.35
C PRO A 229 -25.76 16.68 18.60
N GLY A 230 -25.63 17.69 17.73
CA GLY A 230 -24.54 18.67 17.82
C GLY A 230 -23.24 18.22 17.15
N ARG A 231 -22.28 19.14 17.11
CA ARG A 231 -20.94 18.92 16.55
C ARG A 231 -20.03 18.33 17.61
N GLN A 232 -19.14 17.45 17.20
CA GLN A 232 -18.25 16.70 18.10
C GLN A 232 -16.79 17.05 17.80
N LEU A 233 -15.98 17.16 18.86
CA LEU A 233 -14.53 17.20 18.83
C LEU A 233 -14.00 16.00 19.63
N VAL A 234 -13.15 15.20 19.02
CA VAL A 234 -12.61 13.97 19.61
C VAL A 234 -11.09 14.07 19.66
N ILE A 235 -10.55 14.09 20.86
CA ILE A 235 -9.12 14.05 21.11
C ILE A 235 -8.71 12.58 21.26
N VAL A 236 -7.77 12.13 20.45
CA VAL A 236 -7.31 10.75 20.38
C VAL A 236 -6.05 10.60 21.23
N ARG A 237 -6.16 9.77 22.27
CA ARG A 237 -5.05 9.37 23.13
C ARG A 237 -4.50 8.01 22.69
N TYR A 238 -3.22 8.01 22.37
CA TYR A 238 -2.45 6.82 22.04
C TYR A 238 -1.56 6.38 23.21
N LYS A 239 -1.41 5.07 23.40
CA LYS A 239 -0.44 4.48 24.32
C LYS A 239 0.97 4.62 23.74
N PRO A 240 2.03 4.60 24.58
CA PRO A 240 3.42 4.69 24.11
C PRO A 240 3.86 3.65 23.07
N GLY A 241 3.16 2.51 22.98
CA GLY A 241 3.42 1.43 22.02
C GLY A 241 2.48 1.40 20.81
N HIS A 242 1.69 2.46 20.58
CA HIS A 242 0.75 2.53 19.46
C HIS A 242 1.43 2.25 18.12
N GLU A 243 0.78 1.42 17.31
CA GLU A 243 1.26 1.06 15.98
C GLU A 243 0.88 2.17 14.98
N PRO A 244 1.84 2.81 14.29
CA PRO A 244 1.56 3.98 13.44
C PRO A 244 0.48 3.79 12.37
N PHE A 245 0.27 2.55 11.92
CA PHE A 245 -0.74 2.22 10.90
C PHE A 245 -2.17 2.14 11.45
N GLU A 246 -2.36 2.06 12.78
CA GLU A 246 -3.67 2.01 13.43
C GLU A 246 -4.24 3.41 13.71
N GLU A 247 -4.01 4.36 12.81
CA GLU A 247 -4.33 5.78 13.01
C GLU A 247 -5.84 6.07 13.02
N TRP A 248 -6.27 7.01 13.88
CA TRP A 248 -7.65 7.44 14.02
C TRP A 248 -7.94 8.85 13.48
N VAL A 249 -6.93 9.71 13.38
CA VAL A 249 -7.09 11.12 13.05
C VAL A 249 -7.17 11.31 11.53
N TYR A 250 -8.41 11.18 11.03
CA TYR A 250 -8.79 11.51 9.66
C TYR A 250 -9.99 12.45 9.68
N ASN A 251 -9.81 13.64 9.10
CA ASN A 251 -10.83 14.69 9.02
C ASN A 251 -11.29 14.93 7.59
N ASP A 252 -12.48 15.52 7.46
CA ASP A 252 -12.99 16.03 6.18
C ASP A 252 -12.13 17.23 5.71
N ALA A 253 -12.08 17.49 4.41
CA ALA A 253 -11.34 18.62 3.85
C ALA A 253 -11.89 19.98 4.36
N ARG A 254 -13.19 20.06 4.66
CA ARG A 254 -13.82 21.21 5.33
C ARG A 254 -13.96 20.97 6.83
N ILE A 255 -12.82 20.96 7.53
CA ILE A 255 -12.73 20.59 8.96
C ILE A 255 -13.70 21.42 9.82
N ASP A 256 -13.78 22.74 9.58
CA ASP A 256 -14.63 23.63 10.38
C ASP A 256 -16.13 23.33 10.25
N ASP A 257 -16.56 22.81 9.10
CA ASP A 257 -17.95 22.46 8.82
C ASP A 257 -18.30 21.00 9.15
N ALA A 258 -17.30 20.15 9.35
CA ALA A 258 -17.47 18.72 9.59
C ALA A 258 -18.29 18.46 10.87
N LYS A 259 -19.12 17.42 10.89
CA LYS A 259 -19.87 17.07 12.12
C LYS A 259 -18.96 16.57 13.24
N VAL A 260 -17.95 15.76 12.89
CA VAL A 260 -17.01 15.15 13.83
C VAL A 260 -15.61 15.53 13.40
N VAL A 261 -14.84 16.13 14.31
CA VAL A 261 -13.43 16.47 14.12
C VAL A 261 -12.59 15.63 15.08
N TRP A 262 -11.49 15.08 14.58
CA TRP A 262 -10.54 14.27 15.32
C TRP A 262 -9.23 15.05 15.45
N SER A 263 -8.57 14.96 16.59
CA SER A 263 -7.21 15.48 16.79
C SER A 263 -6.41 14.49 17.62
N ARG A 264 -5.08 14.49 17.51
CA ARG A 264 -4.24 13.74 18.44
C ARG A 264 -4.10 14.53 19.74
N GLU A 265 -4.00 13.83 20.86
CA GLU A 265 -3.75 14.46 22.16
C GLU A 265 -2.39 15.15 22.20
N MET A 266 -2.38 16.41 22.65
CA MET A 266 -1.19 17.20 22.95
C MET A 266 -1.14 17.55 24.45
N SER A 267 -0.42 18.62 24.84
CA SER A 267 -0.44 19.08 26.23
C SER A 267 -1.81 19.66 26.64
N SER A 268 -2.08 19.74 27.95
CA SER A 268 -3.33 20.31 28.48
C SER A 268 -3.63 21.70 27.90
N PRO A 269 -2.67 22.66 27.87
CA PRO A 269 -2.91 23.98 27.27
C PRO A 269 -3.20 23.97 25.76
N GLU A 270 -2.52 23.12 24.99
CA GLU A 270 -2.73 23.00 23.53
C GLU A 270 -4.09 22.38 23.22
N ASN A 271 -4.52 21.39 24.00
CA ASN A 271 -5.84 20.80 23.88
C ASN A 271 -6.94 21.82 24.23
N GLU A 272 -6.74 22.63 25.28
CA GLU A 272 -7.66 23.71 25.64
C GLU A 272 -7.76 24.80 24.56
N GLU A 273 -6.65 25.14 23.91
CA GLU A 273 -6.66 26.06 22.76
C GLU A 273 -7.53 25.54 21.62
N LEU A 274 -7.39 24.25 21.28
CA LEU A 274 -8.20 23.61 20.25
C LEU A 274 -9.69 23.57 20.63
N ILE A 275 -10.00 23.23 21.88
CA ILE A 275 -11.38 23.23 22.39
C ILE A 275 -11.97 24.65 22.35
N ARG A 276 -11.17 25.67 22.64
CA ARG A 276 -11.59 27.08 22.55
C ARG A 276 -11.86 27.51 21.10
N TYR A 277 -11.05 27.07 20.14
CA TYR A 277 -11.29 27.28 18.71
C TYR A 277 -12.61 26.62 18.28
N PHE A 278 -12.83 25.38 18.69
CA PHE A 278 -14.04 24.60 18.43
C PHE A 278 -15.09 24.65 19.56
N LYS A 279 -15.32 25.85 20.12
CA LYS A 279 -16.21 26.06 21.27
C LYS A 279 -17.68 25.64 21.06
N ASP A 280 -18.11 25.47 19.81
CA ASP A 280 -19.46 25.02 19.43
C ASP A 280 -19.59 23.48 19.40
N ARG A 281 -18.52 22.76 19.78
CA ARG A 281 -18.44 21.30 19.73
C ARG A 281 -18.36 20.69 21.12
N ASN A 282 -18.97 19.52 21.29
CA ASN A 282 -18.80 18.71 22.48
C ASN A 282 -17.45 17.98 22.41
N ALA A 283 -16.58 18.24 23.38
CA ALA A 283 -15.25 17.65 23.44
C ALA A 283 -15.26 16.31 24.20
N SER A 284 -14.60 15.32 23.63
CA SER A 284 -14.42 13.98 24.19
C SER A 284 -13.00 13.49 23.96
N VAL A 285 -12.54 12.54 24.76
CA VAL A 285 -11.27 11.83 24.58
C VAL A 285 -11.58 10.39 24.22
N VAL A 286 -10.88 9.85 23.22
CA VAL A 286 -10.90 8.42 22.91
C VAL A 286 -9.56 7.79 23.27
N GLU A 287 -9.60 6.72 24.05
CA GLU A 287 -8.46 5.84 24.29
C GLU A 287 -8.45 4.78 23.18
N ALA A 288 -7.74 5.08 22.09
CA ALA A 288 -7.79 4.30 20.85
C ALA A 288 -7.22 2.89 20.99
N ASP A 289 -6.24 2.70 21.88
CA ASP A 289 -5.51 1.44 22.08
C ASP A 289 -6.08 0.55 23.20
N GLU A 290 -7.24 0.92 23.75
CA GLU A 290 -8.00 0.03 24.61
C GLU A 290 -8.77 -1.00 23.77
N LYS A 291 -8.97 -2.21 24.30
CA LYS A 291 -9.72 -3.27 23.62
C LYS A 291 -10.92 -3.68 24.49
N PRO A 292 -12.15 -3.19 24.20
CA PRO A 292 -12.52 -2.26 23.12
C PRO A 292 -12.09 -0.80 23.40
N PRO A 293 -12.00 0.07 22.36
CA PRO A 293 -11.68 1.48 22.53
C PRO A 293 -12.72 2.19 23.40
N ARG A 294 -12.29 3.17 24.19
CA ARG A 294 -13.15 3.87 25.16
C ARG A 294 -13.32 5.33 24.80
N LEU A 295 -14.57 5.78 24.73
CA LEU A 295 -14.93 7.20 24.57
C LEU A 295 -15.31 7.78 25.93
N LEU A 296 -14.61 8.83 26.34
CA LEU A 296 -14.77 9.50 27.63
C LEU A 296 -15.06 10.99 27.42
N PRO A 297 -15.84 11.65 28.29
CA PRO A 297 -15.93 13.10 28.30
C PRO A 297 -14.55 13.74 28.50
N TYR A 298 -14.26 14.84 27.82
CA TYR A 298 -13.02 15.56 28.08
C TYR A 298 -13.05 16.18 29.48
N GLN A 299 -12.00 15.92 30.26
CA GLN A 299 -11.76 16.56 31.55
C GLN A 299 -10.40 17.26 31.48
N PRO A 300 -10.32 18.57 31.81
CA PRO A 300 -9.04 19.26 31.90
C PRO A 300 -8.16 18.55 32.93
N GLN A 301 -6.90 18.30 32.57
CA GLN A 301 -5.88 17.80 33.49
C GLN A 301 -5.14 18.97 34.12
#